data_AF-X1B1G3-F1
#
_entry.id   AF-X1B1G3-F1
#
_cell.length_a   1.000
_cell.length_b   1.000
_cell.length_c   1.000
_cell.angle_alpha   90.00
_cell.angle_beta   90.00
_cell.angle_gamma   90.00
#
_symmetry.space_group_name_H-M   'P 1'
#
loop_
_entity.id
_entity.type
_entity.pdbx_description
1 polymer ?
#
loop_
_entity_poly.entity_id
_entity_poly.type
_entity_poly.pdbx_seq_one_letter_code
_entity_poly.pdbx_strand_id
1 'polypeptide(L)'
;MTEILFTVVFPLVLLLILIIIFISGILKKKPKQEFMTFDEFIKDWLKDHGQAHKVEESYAKMKKDPAGKIYMPITYKGAKMFIKLGLSPNKVSLIGLILSFFIFWGVIMAS
;
A
#
# COMPACT_ATOMS: atom_id res chain seq x y z
N MET A 1 13.99 -24.86 18.64
CA MET A 1 14.73 -23.99 17.70
C MET A 1 13.80 -23.35 16.68
N THR A 2 12.94 -24.13 16.01
CA THR A 2 11.90 -23.63 15.09
C THR A 2 10.88 -22.70 15.76
N GLU A 3 10.46 -22.98 16.99
CA GLU A 3 9.57 -22.07 17.76
C GLU A 3 10.21 -20.70 18.00
N ILE A 4 11.47 -20.64 18.47
CA ILE A 4 12.17 -19.37 18.69
C ILE A 4 12.32 -18.61 17.35
N LEU A 5 12.62 -19.33 16.27
CA LEU A 5 12.74 -18.76 14.94
C LEU A 5 11.42 -18.11 14.49
N PHE A 6 10.30 -18.79 14.66
CA PHE A 6 9.00 -18.32 14.17
C PHE A 6 8.34 -17.30 15.11
N THR A 7 8.44 -17.49 16.43
CA THR A 7 7.80 -16.62 17.42
C THR A 7 8.56 -15.31 17.62
N VAL A 8 9.90 -15.33 17.51
CA VAL A 8 10.74 -14.16 17.84
C VAL A 8 11.51 -13.65 16.63
N VAL A 9 12.30 -14.51 15.97
CA VAL A 9 13.20 -14.04 14.91
C VAL A 9 12.44 -13.54 13.69
N PHE A 10 11.44 -14.29 13.24
CA PHE A 10 10.61 -13.95 12.09
C PHE A 10 9.96 -12.55 12.18
N PRO A 11 9.16 -12.22 13.22
CA PRO A 11 8.55 -10.90 13.32
C PRO A 11 9.59 -9.77 13.48
N LEU A 12 10.72 -10.02 14.17
CA LEU A 12 11.78 -9.02 14.32
C LEU A 12 12.48 -8.70 13.00
N VAL A 13 12.76 -9.71 12.17
CA VAL A 13 13.35 -9.52 10.84
C VAL A 13 12.41 -8.71 9.95
N LEU A 14 11.12 -9.04 9.95
CA LEU A 14 10.10 -8.29 9.21
C LEU A 14 10.01 -6.83 9.68
N LEU A 15 10.06 -6.60 10.99
CA LEU A 15 10.04 -5.27 11.58
C LEU A 15 11.28 -4.46 11.17
N LEU A 16 12.46 -5.07 11.20
CA LEU A 16 13.70 -4.43 10.78
C LEU A 16 13.66 -4.04 9.29
N ILE A 17 13.18 -4.93 8.42
CA ILE A 17 13.01 -4.62 6.99
C ILE A 17 12.02 -3.46 6.82
N LEU A 18 10.92 -3.46 7.56
CA LEU A 18 9.93 -2.38 7.52
C LEU A 18 10.53 -1.03 7.91
N ILE A 19 11.33 -0.99 8.98
CA ILE A 19 12.05 0.20 9.43
C ILE A 19 13.00 0.71 8.33
N ILE A 20 13.78 -0.18 7.70
CA ILE A 20 14.70 0.18 6.62
C ILE A 20 13.94 0.81 5.44
N ILE A 21 12.78 0.26 5.08
CA ILE A 21 11.94 0.83 4.00
C ILE A 21 11.54 2.26 4.34
N PHE A 22 11.02 2.52 5.55
CA PHE A 22 10.61 3.87 5.95
C PHE A 22 11.78 4.85 5.99
N ILE A 23 12.92 4.46 6.58
CA ILE A 23 14.14 5.30 6.60
C ILE A 23 14.57 5.64 5.17
N SER A 24 14.55 4.66 4.26
CA SER A 24 14.93 4.88 2.86
C SER A 24 14.02 5.85 2.10
N GLY A 25 12.76 6.01 2.54
CA GLY A 25 11.84 7.01 2.01
C GLY A 25 12.12 8.39 2.58
N ILE A 26 12.26 8.49 3.91
CA ILE A 26 12.46 9.75 4.63
C ILE A 26 13.75 10.45 4.18
N LEU A 27 14.83 9.69 3.97
CA LEU A 27 16.12 10.21 3.53
C LEU A 27 16.17 10.61 2.04
N LYS A 28 15.13 10.29 1.26
CA LYS A 28 15.11 10.59 -0.18
C LYS A 28 14.80 12.07 -0.41
N LYS A 29 15.59 12.71 -1.29
CA LYS A 29 15.27 14.07 -1.78
C LYS A 29 13.95 14.04 -2.54
N LYS A 30 12.98 14.84 -2.08
CA LYS A 30 11.63 14.87 -2.63
C LYS A 30 11.56 15.92 -3.75
N PRO A 31 11.24 15.55 -4.99
CA PRO A 31 10.97 16.55 -6.02
C PRO A 31 9.72 17.35 -5.63
N LYS A 32 9.69 18.65 -5.98
CA LYS A 32 8.41 19.38 -6.00
C LYS A 32 7.57 18.74 -7.08
N GLN A 33 6.52 18.00 -6.68
CA GLN A 33 5.60 17.33 -7.59
C GLN A 33 4.19 17.86 -7.35
N GLU A 34 3.52 18.21 -8.44
CA GLU A 34 2.08 18.37 -8.45
C GLU A 34 1.45 16.97 -8.46
N PHE A 35 0.48 16.76 -7.57
CA PHE A 35 -0.25 15.49 -7.53
C PHE A 35 -1.39 15.54 -8.55
N MET A 36 -1.66 14.41 -9.19
CA MET A 36 -2.89 14.21 -9.95
C MET A 36 -4.12 14.58 -9.10
N THR A 37 -5.17 15.03 -9.78
CA THR A 37 -6.48 15.15 -9.16
C THR A 37 -6.99 13.78 -8.71
N PHE A 38 -7.98 13.78 -7.82
CA PHE A 38 -8.58 12.54 -7.33
C PHE A 38 -9.11 11.66 -8.48
N ASP A 39 -9.82 12.27 -9.44
CA ASP A 39 -10.44 11.54 -10.55
C ASP A 39 -9.40 10.99 -11.53
N GLU A 40 -8.38 11.80 -11.87
CA GLU A 40 -7.25 11.34 -12.70
C GLU A 40 -6.53 10.16 -12.05
N PHE A 41 -6.23 10.27 -10.76
CA PHE A 41 -5.55 9.22 -10.03
C PHE A 41 -6.36 7.92 -10.01
N ILE A 42 -7.67 7.97 -9.74
CA ILE A 42 -8.48 6.74 -9.69
C ILE A 42 -8.60 6.11 -11.09
N LYS A 43 -8.74 6.92 -12.14
CA LYS A 43 -8.76 6.41 -13.51
C LYS A 43 -7.43 5.78 -13.92
N ASP A 44 -6.31 6.39 -13.53
CA ASP A 44 -4.97 5.86 -13.75
C ASP A 44 -4.76 4.54 -12.98
N TRP A 45 -5.12 4.53 -11.70
CA TRP A 45 -5.11 3.33 -10.86
C TRP A 45 -5.94 2.19 -11.47
N LEU A 46 -7.12 2.48 -12.02
CA LEU A 46 -7.96 1.49 -12.70
C LEU A 46 -7.27 0.89 -13.94
N LYS A 47 -6.56 1.71 -14.73
CA LYS A 47 -5.79 1.22 -15.89
C LYS A 47 -4.70 0.25 -15.46
N ASP A 48 -3.95 0.60 -14.43
CA ASP A 48 -2.88 -0.23 -13.87
C ASP A 48 -3.39 -1.56 -13.30
N HIS A 49 -4.68 -1.62 -12.93
CA HIS A 49 -5.35 -2.83 -12.42
C HIS A 49 -6.18 -3.55 -13.50
N GLY A 50 -5.81 -3.40 -14.77
CA GLY A 50 -6.38 -4.16 -15.89
C GLY A 50 -7.75 -3.68 -16.38
N GLN A 51 -8.23 -2.54 -15.89
CA GLN A 51 -9.51 -1.96 -16.31
C GLN A 51 -9.38 -0.98 -17.48
N ALA A 52 -8.21 -0.93 -18.15
CA ALA A 52 -7.89 0.04 -19.19
C ALA A 52 -8.93 0.09 -20.34
N HIS A 53 -9.52 -1.04 -20.70
CA HIS A 53 -10.53 -1.14 -21.77
C HIS A 53 -11.93 -0.62 -21.37
N LYS A 54 -12.19 -0.39 -20.08
CA LYS A 54 -13.50 0.01 -19.55
C LYS A 54 -13.40 0.99 -18.37
N VAL A 55 -12.38 1.84 -18.36
CA VAL A 55 -12.05 2.74 -17.24
C VAL A 55 -13.25 3.58 -16.82
N GLU A 56 -13.96 4.19 -17.77
CA GLU A 56 -15.10 5.05 -17.48
C GLU A 56 -16.27 4.29 -16.85
N GLU A 57 -16.56 3.08 -17.33
CA GLU A 57 -17.61 2.22 -16.76
C GLU A 57 -17.24 1.77 -15.34
N SER A 58 -16.02 1.28 -15.13
CA SER A 58 -15.52 0.85 -13.82
C SER A 58 -15.47 2.01 -12.82
N TYR A 59 -15.03 3.19 -13.25
CA TYR A 59 -15.02 4.40 -12.44
C TYR A 59 -16.44 4.85 -12.06
N ALA A 60 -17.37 4.88 -13.01
CA ALA A 60 -18.76 5.20 -12.74
C ALA A 60 -19.42 4.20 -11.78
N LYS A 61 -19.11 2.91 -11.91
CA LYS A 61 -19.58 1.86 -11.00
C LYS A 61 -19.04 2.07 -9.58
N MET A 62 -17.74 2.30 -9.43
CA MET A 62 -17.13 2.56 -8.12
C MET A 62 -17.72 3.81 -7.42
N LYS A 63 -18.07 4.85 -8.18
CA LYS A 63 -18.73 6.04 -7.62
C LYS A 63 -20.13 5.78 -7.09
N LYS A 64 -20.85 4.82 -7.66
CA LYS A 64 -22.21 4.47 -7.21
C LYS A 64 -22.17 3.50 -6.04
N ASP A 65 -21.21 2.59 -6.04
CA ASP A 65 -21.05 1.56 -5.03
C ASP A 65 -20.63 2.12 -3.65
N PRO A 66 -21.28 1.74 -2.54
CA PRO A 66 -20.91 2.20 -1.20
C PRO A 66 -19.46 1.86 -0.81
N ALA A 67 -18.96 0.68 -1.15
CA ALA A 67 -17.59 0.30 -0.85
C ALA A 67 -16.62 1.09 -1.73
N GLY A 68 -16.92 1.29 -3.01
CA GLY A 68 -16.16 2.15 -3.91
C GLY A 68 -16.03 3.60 -3.40
N LYS A 69 -17.11 4.19 -2.89
CA LYS A 69 -17.10 5.54 -2.28
C LYS A 69 -16.15 5.68 -1.10
N ILE A 70 -15.95 4.61 -0.34
CA ILE A 70 -15.02 4.59 0.81
C ILE A 70 -13.60 4.26 0.34
N TYR A 71 -13.47 3.27 -0.55
CA TYR A 71 -12.19 2.75 -1.00
C TYR A 71 -11.41 3.78 -1.82
N MET A 72 -12.03 4.44 -2.79
CA MET A 72 -11.36 5.42 -3.65
C MET A 72 -10.63 6.53 -2.86
N PRO A 73 -11.26 7.28 -1.92
CA PRO A 73 -10.57 8.32 -1.17
C PRO A 73 -9.48 7.77 -0.25
N ILE A 74 -9.64 6.56 0.28
CA ILE A 74 -8.58 5.90 1.07
C ILE A 74 -7.38 5.61 0.17
N THR A 75 -7.60 5.02 -1.00
CA THR A 75 -6.55 4.70 -1.96
C THR A 75 -5.79 5.95 -2.40
N TYR A 76 -6.49 7.04 -2.76
CA TYR A 76 -5.86 8.31 -3.13
C TYR A 76 -5.06 8.94 -1.99
N LYS A 77 -5.65 9.05 -0.79
CA LYS A 77 -4.97 9.64 0.37
C LYS A 77 -3.76 8.80 0.79
N GLY A 78 -3.89 7.48 0.78
CA GLY A 78 -2.81 6.54 1.07
C GLY A 78 -1.65 6.69 0.09
N ALA A 79 -1.93 6.68 -1.22
CA ALA A 79 -0.92 6.89 -2.24
C ALA A 79 -0.20 8.24 -2.05
N LYS A 80 -0.95 9.33 -1.85
CA LYS A 80 -0.39 10.66 -1.60
C LYS A 80 0.51 10.69 -0.35
N MET A 81 0.10 10.02 0.72
CA MET A 81 0.90 9.90 1.95
C MET A 81 2.23 9.18 1.68
N PHE A 82 2.20 8.02 1.03
CA PHE A 82 3.42 7.25 0.77
C PHE A 82 4.37 7.94 -0.24
N ILE A 83 3.83 8.63 -1.24
CA ILE A 83 4.64 9.45 -2.15
C ILE A 83 5.30 10.60 -1.37
N LYS A 84 4.56 11.29 -0.48
CA LYS A 84 5.12 12.32 0.41
C LYS A 84 6.18 11.78 1.36
N LEU A 85 6.13 10.50 1.72
CA LEU A 85 7.16 9.80 2.48
C LEU A 85 8.37 9.40 1.62
N GLY A 86 8.35 9.66 0.31
CA GLY A 86 9.46 9.33 -0.60
C GLY A 86 9.49 7.85 -1.02
N LEU A 87 8.41 7.11 -0.77
CA LEU A 87 8.32 5.70 -1.11
C LEU A 87 7.82 5.51 -2.56
N SER A 88 8.41 4.53 -3.25
CA SER A 88 7.93 4.09 -4.57
C SER A 88 6.78 3.09 -4.42
N PRO A 89 5.94 2.91 -5.47
CA PRO A 89 4.88 1.90 -5.46
C PRO A 89 5.36 0.50 -5.07
N ASN A 90 6.57 0.08 -5.51
CA ASN A 90 7.15 -1.21 -5.16
C ASN A 90 7.46 -1.32 -3.65
N LYS A 91 7.96 -0.25 -3.03
CA LYS A 91 8.23 -0.22 -1.58
C LYS A 91 6.92 -0.28 -0.79
N VAL A 92 5.88 0.41 -1.25
CA VAL A 92 4.54 0.36 -0.64
C VAL A 92 3.93 -1.04 -0.77
N SER A 93 4.12 -1.70 -1.91
CA SER A 93 3.68 -3.08 -2.12
C SER A 93 4.41 -4.05 -1.18
N LEU A 94 5.72 -3.86 -0.99
CA LEU A 94 6.51 -4.64 -0.03
C LEU A 94 6.06 -4.42 1.42
N ILE A 95 5.71 -3.19 1.81
CA ILE A 95 5.08 -2.90 3.10
C ILE A 95 3.78 -3.72 3.25
N GLY A 96 2.92 -3.71 2.24
CA GLY A 96 1.67 -4.50 2.25
C GLY A 96 1.90 -6.00 2.43
N LEU A 97 2.92 -6.55 1.76
CA LEU A 97 3.32 -7.95 1.92
C LEU A 97 3.82 -8.25 3.35
N ILE A 98 4.68 -7.40 3.91
CA ILE A 98 5.18 -7.54 5.28
C ILE A 98 4.02 -7.47 6.30
N LEU A 99 3.10 -6.52 6.14
CA LEU A 99 1.92 -6.41 7.00
C LEU A 99 1.03 -7.67 6.91
N SER A 100 0.89 -8.24 5.72
CA SER A 100 0.15 -9.49 5.53
C SER A 100 0.80 -10.66 6.29
N PHE A 101 2.13 -10.74 6.29
CA PHE A 101 2.85 -11.73 7.10
C PHE A 101 2.70 -11.51 8.60
N PHE A 102 2.70 -10.25 9.07
CA PHE A 102 2.41 -9.96 10.48
C PHE A 102 1.01 -10.38 10.89
N ILE A 103 0.00 -10.16 10.04
CA ILE A 103 -1.36 -10.61 10.30
C ILE A 103 -1.42 -12.14 10.37
N PHE A 104 -0.82 -12.83 9.40
CA PHE A 104 -0.79 -14.29 9.39
C PHE A 104 -0.08 -14.88 10.62
N TRP A 105 1.09 -14.33 10.96
CA TRP A 105 1.82 -14.69 12.16
C TRP A 105 0.99 -14.43 13.42
N GLY A 106 0.35 -13.27 13.53
CA GLY A 106 -0.50 -12.92 14.67
C GLY A 106 -1.68 -13.87 14.84
N VAL A 107 -2.30 -14.31 13.75
CA VAL A 107 -3.37 -15.32 13.78
C VAL A 107 -2.85 -16.67 14.28
N ILE A 108 -1.68 -17.12 13.79
CA ILE A 108 -1.07 -18.37 14.26
C ILE A 108 -0.73 -18.31 15.74
N MET A 109 -0.16 -17.20 16.22
CA MET A 109 0.21 -17.05 17.63
C MET A 109 -0.99 -16.94 18.57
N ALA A 110 -2.15 -16.54 18.07
CA ALA A 110 -3.40 -16.43 18.82
C ALA A 110 -4.26 -17.71 18.77
N SER A 111 -3.90 -18.68 17.93
CA SER A 111 -4.57 -19.99 17.79
C SER A 111 -3.91 -21.04 18.66
#